data_AF-A0A152AA94-F1
#
_entry.id   AF-A0A152AA94-F1
#
_cell.length_a   1.000
_cell.length_b   1.000
_cell.length_c   1.000
_cell.angle_alpha   90.00
_cell.angle_beta   90.00
_cell.angle_gamma   90.00
#
_symmetry.space_group_name_H-M   'P 1'
#
loop_
_entity.id
_entity.type
_entity.pdbx_description
1 polymer ?
#
loop_
_entity_poly.entity_id
_entity_poly.type
_entity_poly.pdbx_seq_one_letter_code
_entity_poly.pdbx_strand_id
1 'polypeptide(L)'
;MDTNNNINNDNHLENPDYISIVLPWDISIDQYNKFVDINQLPAHKYQQNTVAIPNSTKIDFSPLFQKKCFSFNRLHNNPLHKIEKLNRDTHLIETKGTDFLWVKDFASLPGSQTGDFLRQVGQWNIKNKLGIVFSQKSKYRLFPNINNLVYSPDVSFKTHAIYNLDKLRVKKNNITVHPPQYVLEVASYSQKNKLDIKQEKMVDWITAGVESGILYDGCGGKVYLYCRSNMLINQQHPNVQGQLNGINNEIVQLQQRIFNRQQRLLNTIGLLPDDILDLQTQLNQDQQELVPLQWPQFYYQNMNPVPGHPGVSFRTIPLWLNQNPQYHGPNMIIHCIGVTNGLKLNLSTIPMD
;
A
#
# COMPACT_ATOMS: atom_id res chain seq x y z
N MET A 1 -3.16 22.28 -51.05
CA MET A 1 -3.14 20.85 -50.69
C MET A 1 -3.20 20.83 -49.18
N ASP A 2 -4.42 20.86 -48.65
CA ASP A 2 -4.68 20.89 -47.22
C ASP A 2 -4.91 19.46 -46.75
N THR A 3 -4.01 18.96 -45.89
CA THR A 3 -4.20 17.67 -45.21
C THR A 3 -4.62 17.93 -43.77
N ASN A 4 -5.91 17.75 -43.53
CA ASN A 4 -6.54 17.65 -42.21
C ASN A 4 -5.96 16.45 -41.44
N ASN A 5 -5.29 16.72 -40.31
CA ASN A 5 -5.01 15.73 -39.28
C ASN A 5 -6.23 15.59 -38.36
N ASN A 6 -7.06 14.58 -38.63
CA ASN A 6 -8.12 14.16 -37.72
C ASN A 6 -7.48 13.31 -36.60
N ILE A 7 -7.37 13.89 -35.40
CA ILE A 7 -7.06 13.16 -34.17
C ILE A 7 -8.35 12.44 -33.77
N ASN A 8 -8.43 11.14 -34.05
CA ASN A 8 -9.46 10.27 -33.52
C ASN A 8 -9.25 10.13 -32.00
N ASN A 9 -10.07 10.84 -31.22
CA ASN A 9 -10.33 10.51 -29.83
C ASN A 9 -11.18 9.24 -29.79
N ASP A 10 -10.53 8.07 -29.79
CA ASP A 10 -11.17 6.80 -29.45
C ASP A 10 -11.52 6.79 -27.95
N ASN A 11 -12.68 7.38 -27.62
CA ASN A 11 -13.37 7.14 -26.36
C ASN A 11 -14.02 5.75 -26.41
N HIS A 12 -13.20 4.70 -26.37
CA HIS A 12 -13.70 3.39 -25.98
C HIS A 12 -14.09 3.47 -24.50
N LEU A 13 -15.40 3.68 -24.22
CA LEU A 13 -15.95 3.39 -22.90
C LEU A 13 -15.80 1.87 -22.68
N GLU A 14 -14.72 1.47 -22.02
CA GLU A 14 -14.59 0.12 -21.50
C GLU A 14 -15.81 -0.17 -20.61
N ASN A 15 -16.57 -1.21 -20.97
CA ASN A 15 -17.62 -1.71 -20.09
C ASN A 15 -16.94 -2.13 -18.77
N PRO A 16 -17.33 -1.56 -17.63
CA PRO A 16 -16.66 -1.88 -16.38
C PRO A 16 -16.90 -3.34 -16.02
N ASP A 17 -15.86 -4.02 -15.56
CA ASP A 17 -16.02 -5.33 -14.92
C ASP A 17 -16.91 -5.18 -13.69
N TYR A 18 -17.94 -6.03 -13.58
CA TYR A 18 -18.85 -6.08 -12.44
C TYR A 18 -18.57 -7.30 -11.58
N ILE A 19 -18.75 -7.12 -10.28
CA ILE A 19 -18.77 -8.21 -9.29
C ILE A 19 -20.18 -8.35 -8.75
N SER A 20 -20.64 -9.60 -8.66
CA SER A 20 -21.87 -9.96 -7.97
C SER A 20 -21.61 -10.05 -6.47
N ILE A 21 -22.32 -9.24 -5.69
CA ILE A 21 -22.31 -9.29 -4.23
C ILE A 21 -23.59 -9.96 -3.76
N VAL A 22 -23.45 -11.09 -3.05
CA VAL A 22 -24.58 -11.83 -2.50
C VAL A 22 -24.99 -11.21 -1.16
N LEU A 23 -26.29 -11.02 -0.97
CA LEU A 23 -26.89 -10.49 0.24
C LEU A 23 -27.40 -11.64 1.12
N PRO A 24 -27.32 -11.54 2.46
CA PRO A 24 -27.87 -12.56 3.35
C PRO A 24 -29.39 -12.50 3.49
N TRP A 25 -30.06 -11.65 2.72
CA TRP A 25 -31.50 -11.44 2.72
C TRP A 25 -31.97 -11.04 1.33
N ASP A 26 -33.27 -11.16 1.13
CA ASP A 26 -33.93 -10.70 -0.08
C ASP A 26 -34.18 -9.19 -0.04
N ILE A 27 -34.01 -8.54 -1.19
CA ILE A 27 -34.32 -7.14 -1.46
C ILE A 27 -35.50 -7.06 -2.40
N SER A 28 -36.33 -6.03 -2.26
CA SER A 28 -37.39 -5.71 -3.21
C SER A 28 -36.86 -4.97 -4.44
N ILE A 29 -37.63 -4.95 -5.53
CA ILE A 29 -37.31 -4.16 -6.72
C ILE A 29 -37.16 -2.66 -6.40
N ASP A 30 -37.98 -2.13 -5.48
CA ASP A 30 -37.89 -0.72 -5.06
C ASP A 30 -36.60 -0.42 -4.30
N GLN A 31 -36.16 -1.33 -3.41
CA GLN A 31 -34.88 -1.21 -2.72
C GLN A 31 -33.72 -1.26 -3.71
N TYR A 32 -33.79 -2.18 -4.68
CA TYR A 32 -32.79 -2.28 -5.74
C TYR A 32 -32.71 -1.00 -6.58
N ASN A 33 -33.86 -0.48 -7.05
CA ASN A 33 -33.91 0.75 -7.85
C ASN A 33 -33.36 1.94 -7.07
N LYS A 34 -33.71 2.07 -5.78
CA LYS A 34 -33.16 3.11 -4.91
C LYS A 34 -31.64 2.97 -4.72
N PHE A 35 -31.15 1.75 -4.58
CA PHE A 35 -29.71 1.47 -4.48
C PHE A 35 -28.97 1.85 -5.76
N VAL A 36 -29.52 1.50 -6.93
CA VAL A 36 -28.97 1.86 -8.24
C VAL A 36 -28.93 3.38 -8.41
N ASP A 37 -30.01 4.08 -8.07
CA ASP A 37 -30.13 5.54 -8.18
C ASP A 37 -29.12 6.28 -7.27
N ILE A 38 -29.09 5.96 -5.97
CA ILE A 38 -28.19 6.60 -5.01
C ILE A 38 -26.71 6.42 -5.40
N ASN A 39 -26.35 5.26 -5.92
CA ASN A 39 -24.99 4.95 -6.32
C ASN A 39 -24.68 5.28 -7.77
N GLN A 40 -25.65 5.86 -8.51
CA GLN A 40 -25.53 6.20 -9.93
C GLN A 40 -25.03 5.01 -10.78
N LEU A 41 -25.52 3.81 -10.45
CA LEU A 41 -25.14 2.59 -11.14
C LEU A 41 -25.92 2.47 -12.45
N PRO A 42 -25.33 1.87 -13.50
CA PRO A 42 -26.12 1.47 -14.66
C PRO A 42 -27.11 0.39 -14.25
N ALA A 43 -28.30 0.42 -14.86
CA ALA A 43 -29.33 -0.54 -14.57
C ALA A 43 -28.90 -1.95 -15.01
N HIS A 44 -28.94 -2.90 -14.07
CA HIS A 44 -28.76 -4.34 -14.34
C HIS A 44 -30.07 -5.08 -14.13
N LYS A 45 -30.09 -6.35 -14.55
CA LYS A 45 -31.23 -7.22 -14.25
C LYS A 45 -31.32 -7.44 -12.75
N TYR A 46 -32.42 -6.98 -12.16
CA TYR A 46 -32.74 -7.21 -10.75
C TYR A 46 -32.66 -8.70 -10.39
N GLN A 47 -32.05 -8.97 -9.24
CA GLN A 47 -32.00 -10.27 -8.61
C GLN A 47 -32.36 -10.11 -7.13
N GLN A 48 -33.12 -11.07 -6.61
CA GLN A 48 -33.74 -10.96 -5.29
C GLN A 48 -32.74 -10.87 -4.14
N ASN A 49 -31.53 -11.42 -4.28
CA ASN A 49 -30.53 -11.47 -3.20
C ASN A 49 -29.10 -11.13 -3.67
N THR A 50 -28.96 -10.50 -4.83
CA THR A 50 -27.65 -10.22 -5.43
C THR A 50 -27.66 -8.85 -6.11
N VAL A 51 -26.56 -8.12 -6.00
CA VAL A 51 -26.35 -6.85 -6.71
C VAL A 51 -25.05 -6.90 -7.50
N ALA A 52 -25.08 -6.41 -8.74
CA ALA A 52 -23.89 -6.23 -9.56
C ALA A 52 -23.29 -4.85 -9.30
N ILE A 53 -22.01 -4.82 -8.95
CA ILE A 53 -21.28 -3.59 -8.60
C ILE A 53 -20.03 -3.49 -9.47
N PRO A 54 -19.76 -2.33 -10.09
CA PRO A 54 -18.50 -2.12 -10.80
C PRO A 54 -17.30 -2.27 -9.86
N ASN A 55 -16.21 -2.84 -10.36
CA ASN A 55 -14.94 -2.86 -9.65
C ASN A 55 -14.47 -1.43 -9.30
N SER A 56 -13.55 -1.32 -8.34
CA SER A 56 -12.93 -0.03 -7.98
C SER A 56 -13.93 1.04 -7.52
N THR A 57 -15.04 0.66 -6.89
CA THR A 57 -16.13 1.60 -6.54
C THR A 57 -16.50 1.56 -5.05
N LYS A 58 -16.72 2.75 -4.49
CA LYS A 58 -17.33 2.97 -3.17
C LYS A 58 -18.86 3.01 -3.34
N ILE A 59 -19.55 2.15 -2.61
CA ILE A 59 -21.01 1.96 -2.73
C ILE A 59 -21.67 2.14 -1.36
N ASP A 60 -22.77 2.90 -1.34
CA ASP A 60 -23.70 3.01 -0.22
C ASP A 60 -24.74 1.86 -0.28
N PHE A 61 -24.64 0.95 0.68
CA PHE A 61 -25.55 -0.19 0.85
C PHE A 61 -26.74 0.13 1.76
N SER A 62 -26.81 1.31 2.38
CA SER A 62 -27.93 1.68 3.26
C SER A 62 -29.32 1.47 2.65
N PRO A 63 -29.56 1.65 1.33
CA PRO A 63 -30.89 1.40 0.75
C PRO A 63 -31.31 -0.08 0.78
N LEU A 64 -30.34 -0.99 0.84
CA LEU A 64 -30.57 -2.43 0.84
C LEU A 64 -30.79 -3.02 2.24
N PHE A 65 -30.56 -2.22 3.29
CA PHE A 65 -30.72 -2.70 4.66
C PHE A 65 -32.18 -2.78 5.07
N GLN A 66 -32.57 -3.90 5.69
CA GLN A 66 -33.91 -4.06 6.21
C GLN A 66 -34.12 -3.16 7.43
N LYS A 67 -35.31 -2.56 7.58
CA LYS A 67 -35.66 -1.70 8.72
C LYS A 67 -35.48 -2.36 10.10
N LYS A 68 -35.37 -3.69 10.16
CA LYS A 68 -35.13 -4.46 11.40
C LYS A 68 -33.65 -4.64 11.75
N CYS A 69 -32.72 -4.19 10.90
CA CYS A 69 -31.27 -4.33 11.12
C CYS A 69 -30.64 -3.24 12.01
N PHE A 70 -31.41 -2.23 12.45
CA PHE A 70 -30.88 -1.01 13.10
C PHE A 70 -30.37 -1.16 14.54
N SER A 71 -30.18 -2.38 15.06
CA SER A 71 -29.42 -2.57 16.31
C SER A 71 -27.91 -2.59 16.02
N PHE A 72 -27.36 -1.43 15.64
CA PHE A 72 -25.95 -1.29 15.22
C PHE A 72 -24.93 -1.47 16.35
N ASN A 73 -25.36 -1.55 17.61
CA ASN A 73 -24.47 -1.60 18.77
C ASN A 73 -23.77 -2.95 18.97
N ARG A 74 -24.04 -3.96 18.13
CA ARG A 74 -23.33 -5.26 18.17
C ARG A 74 -22.79 -5.61 16.79
N LEU A 75 -21.50 -5.94 16.71
CA LEU A 75 -20.80 -6.42 15.49
C LEU A 75 -21.57 -7.53 14.74
N HIS A 76 -22.28 -8.41 15.47
CA HIS A 76 -23.07 -9.50 14.87
C HIS A 76 -24.37 -9.05 14.19
N ASN A 77 -24.86 -7.86 14.50
CA ASN A 77 -26.07 -7.26 13.93
C ASN A 77 -25.77 -6.27 12.81
N ASN A 78 -24.50 -5.91 12.60
CA ASN A 78 -24.11 -5.04 11.50
C ASN A 78 -24.38 -5.74 10.14
N PRO A 79 -25.23 -5.18 9.27
CA PRO A 79 -25.56 -5.77 7.97
C PRO A 79 -24.33 -5.94 7.06
N LEU A 80 -23.38 -5.00 7.07
CA LEU A 80 -22.14 -5.11 6.30
C LEU A 80 -21.26 -6.27 6.76
N HIS A 81 -21.24 -6.57 8.06
CA HIS A 81 -20.48 -7.73 8.56
C HIS A 81 -21.08 -9.06 8.06
N LYS A 82 -22.40 -9.13 7.90
CA LYS A 82 -23.04 -10.31 7.30
C LYS A 82 -22.72 -10.44 5.82
N ILE A 83 -22.73 -9.33 5.08
CA ILE A 83 -22.32 -9.27 3.66
C ILE A 83 -20.84 -9.69 3.53
N GLU A 84 -19.94 -9.13 4.33
CA GLU A 84 -18.51 -9.49 4.36
C GLU A 84 -18.31 -10.98 4.61
N LYS A 85 -19.02 -11.54 5.60
CA LYS A 85 -18.92 -12.96 5.92
C LYS A 85 -19.39 -13.85 4.77
N LEU A 86 -20.49 -13.48 4.10
CA LEU A 86 -21.06 -14.27 3.00
C LEU A 86 -20.20 -14.23 1.73
N ASN A 87 -19.51 -13.11 1.51
CA ASN A 87 -18.68 -12.90 0.32
C ASN A 87 -17.18 -12.98 0.67
N ARG A 88 -16.81 -13.63 1.78
CA ARG A 88 -15.44 -13.60 2.31
C ARG A 88 -14.42 -14.13 1.32
N ASP A 89 -14.77 -15.18 0.60
CA ASP A 89 -13.89 -15.91 -0.33
C ASP A 89 -13.55 -15.09 -1.58
N THR A 90 -14.29 -13.99 -1.84
CA THR A 90 -13.98 -13.07 -2.93
C THR A 90 -12.74 -12.24 -2.64
N HIS A 91 -12.43 -11.94 -1.37
CA HIS A 91 -11.42 -10.98 -0.94
C HIS A 91 -11.56 -9.55 -1.53
N LEU A 92 -12.64 -9.26 -2.24
CA LEU A 92 -12.87 -8.01 -2.97
C LEU A 92 -13.44 -6.90 -2.10
N ILE A 93 -14.00 -7.27 -0.95
CA ILE A 93 -14.81 -6.37 -0.14
C ILE A 93 -14.03 -5.79 1.04
N GLU A 94 -14.04 -4.47 1.11
CA GLU A 94 -13.70 -3.65 2.27
C GLU A 94 -14.96 -2.92 2.76
N THR A 95 -15.01 -2.54 4.04
CA THR A 95 -16.19 -1.88 4.62
C THR A 95 -15.80 -0.62 5.37
N LYS A 96 -16.59 0.45 5.20
CA LYS A 96 -16.43 1.71 5.92
C LYS A 96 -17.71 2.07 6.68
N GLY A 97 -17.62 2.12 8.01
CA GLY A 97 -18.72 2.50 8.88
C GLY A 97 -19.83 1.45 8.93
N THR A 98 -21.07 1.89 8.83
CA THR A 98 -22.27 1.04 8.87
C THR A 98 -22.86 0.75 7.51
N ASP A 99 -22.52 1.56 6.50
CA ASP A 99 -23.29 1.61 5.25
C ASP A 99 -22.44 1.54 3.97
N PHE A 100 -21.14 1.85 4.02
CA PHE A 100 -20.30 1.84 2.83
C PHE A 100 -19.52 0.54 2.65
N LEU A 101 -19.53 0.06 1.41
CA LEU A 101 -18.75 -1.08 0.95
C LEU A 101 -17.87 -0.64 -0.21
N TRP A 102 -16.61 -1.04 -0.19
CA TRP A 102 -15.68 -0.79 -1.29
C TRP A 102 -15.33 -2.09 -1.96
N VAL A 103 -15.41 -2.09 -3.29
CA VAL A 103 -15.05 -3.23 -4.11
C VAL A 103 -13.67 -2.97 -4.71
N LYS A 104 -12.68 -3.77 -4.30
CA LYS A 104 -11.32 -3.70 -4.83
C LYS A 104 -11.30 -4.15 -6.28
N ASP A 105 -10.35 -3.61 -7.00
CA ASP A 105 -9.96 -4.00 -8.34
C ASP A 105 -8.64 -4.79 -8.25
N PHE A 106 -8.52 -5.82 -9.09
CA PHE A 106 -7.34 -6.67 -9.20
C PHE A 106 -6.75 -6.59 -10.62
N ALA A 107 -6.80 -5.40 -11.22
CA ALA A 107 -6.10 -5.10 -12.46
C ALA A 107 -4.64 -5.59 -12.41
N SER A 108 -4.18 -6.14 -13.53
CA SER A 108 -2.88 -6.82 -13.65
C SER A 108 -1.71 -5.94 -13.27
N LEU A 109 -1.68 -4.69 -13.75
CA LEU A 109 -0.57 -3.76 -13.50
C LEU A 109 -0.45 -3.38 -12.01
N PRO A 110 -1.48 -2.82 -11.32
CA PRO A 110 -1.45 -2.64 -9.87
C PRO A 110 -1.18 -3.92 -9.08
N GLY A 111 -1.68 -5.07 -9.55
CA GLY A 111 -1.40 -6.38 -8.97
C GLY A 111 0.09 -6.75 -9.03
N SER A 112 0.74 -6.49 -10.17
CA SER A 112 2.18 -6.71 -10.36
C SER A 112 2.99 -5.77 -9.48
N GLN A 113 2.65 -4.48 -9.45
CA GLN A 113 3.26 -3.48 -8.56
C GLN A 113 3.15 -3.92 -7.09
N THR A 114 1.98 -4.40 -6.67
CA THR A 114 1.74 -4.94 -5.32
C THR A 114 2.64 -6.13 -5.01
N GLY A 115 2.75 -7.08 -5.93
CA GLY A 115 3.62 -8.25 -5.78
C GLY A 115 5.09 -7.86 -5.59
N ASP A 116 5.52 -6.83 -6.31
CA ASP A 116 6.90 -6.39 -6.28
C ASP A 116 7.21 -5.57 -5.01
N PHE A 117 6.29 -4.74 -4.53
CA PHE A 117 6.38 -4.13 -3.19
C PHE A 117 6.38 -5.19 -2.07
N LEU A 118 5.53 -6.20 -2.16
CA LEU A 118 5.46 -7.29 -1.18
C LEU A 118 6.81 -8.00 -1.07
N ARG A 119 7.43 -8.30 -2.22
CA ARG A 119 8.77 -8.90 -2.30
C ARG A 119 9.81 -8.03 -1.61
N GLN A 120 9.85 -6.73 -1.90
CA GLN A 120 10.84 -5.81 -1.35
C GLN A 120 10.70 -5.63 0.17
N VAL A 121 9.46 -5.47 0.68
CA VAL A 121 9.20 -5.41 2.13
C VAL A 121 9.55 -6.75 2.80
N GLY A 122 9.28 -7.87 2.13
CA GLY A 122 9.70 -9.21 2.56
C GLY A 122 11.21 -9.36 2.70
N GLN A 123 11.98 -8.94 1.69
CA GLN A 123 13.44 -8.96 1.70
C GLN A 123 14.01 -8.09 2.83
N TRP A 124 13.46 -6.89 3.01
CA TRP A 124 13.82 -6.03 4.15
C TRP A 124 13.56 -6.75 5.48
N ASN A 125 12.40 -7.39 5.66
CA ASN A 125 12.10 -8.10 6.90
C ASN A 125 12.96 -9.36 7.11
N ILE A 126 13.36 -10.08 6.05
CA ILE A 126 14.31 -11.20 6.16
C ILE A 126 15.65 -10.72 6.74
N LYS A 127 16.13 -9.55 6.28
CA LYS A 127 17.37 -8.95 6.79
C LYS A 127 17.24 -8.53 8.26
N ASN A 128 16.11 -7.91 8.63
CA ASN A 128 15.95 -7.29 9.95
C ASN A 128 15.32 -8.21 11.02
N LYS A 129 14.62 -9.28 10.62
CA LYS A 129 13.97 -10.28 11.49
C LYS A 129 13.03 -9.67 12.55
N LEU A 130 12.26 -8.66 12.17
CA LEU A 130 11.45 -7.88 13.11
C LEU A 130 10.02 -8.41 13.24
N GLY A 131 9.52 -9.14 12.24
CA GLY A 131 8.11 -9.50 12.20
C GLY A 131 7.65 -10.35 11.04
N ILE A 132 6.41 -10.13 10.63
CA ILE A 132 5.71 -10.86 9.56
C ILE A 132 5.17 -9.85 8.54
N VAL A 133 5.40 -10.14 7.26
CA VAL A 133 4.87 -9.37 6.13
C VAL A 133 3.62 -10.06 5.59
N PHE A 134 2.61 -9.28 5.26
CA PHE A 134 1.30 -9.74 4.84
C PHE A 134 0.97 -9.15 3.46
N SER A 135 0.35 -9.97 2.61
CA SER A 135 -0.19 -9.54 1.32
C SER A 135 -1.62 -9.01 1.44
N GLN A 136 -2.11 -8.47 0.33
CA GLN A 136 -3.47 -7.96 0.12
C GLN A 136 -4.65 -8.89 0.48
N LYS A 137 -4.40 -10.16 0.83
CA LYS A 137 -5.45 -11.06 1.34
C LYS A 137 -5.71 -10.89 2.85
N SER A 138 -4.86 -10.15 3.55
CA SER A 138 -4.94 -9.98 5.00
C SER A 138 -5.84 -8.81 5.35
N LYS A 139 -6.90 -9.08 6.13
CA LYS A 139 -7.88 -8.08 6.54
C LYS A 139 -7.68 -7.66 7.99
N TYR A 140 -7.90 -6.38 8.26
CA TYR A 140 -7.80 -5.76 9.58
C TYR A 140 -9.10 -5.04 9.90
N ARG A 141 -9.64 -5.28 11.08
CA ARG A 141 -10.75 -4.52 11.62
C ARG A 141 -10.19 -3.41 12.51
N LEU A 142 -10.35 -2.16 12.11
CA LEU A 142 -9.72 -1.00 12.77
C LEU A 142 -10.49 -0.53 14.03
N PHE A 143 -10.92 -1.49 14.84
CA PHE A 143 -11.68 -1.27 16.07
C PHE A 143 -10.73 -1.26 17.29
N PRO A 144 -10.98 -0.44 18.34
CA PRO A 144 -12.11 0.47 18.55
C PRO A 144 -11.90 1.88 17.97
N ASN A 145 -10.71 2.18 17.47
CA ASN A 145 -10.30 3.55 17.14
C ASN A 145 -11.12 4.17 16.00
N ILE A 146 -11.57 3.36 15.03
CA ILE A 146 -12.45 3.83 13.94
C ILE A 146 -13.58 2.83 13.73
N ASN A 147 -14.80 3.28 14.00
CA ASN A 147 -15.99 2.43 14.07
C ASN A 147 -16.17 1.57 12.79
N ASN A 148 -16.03 0.26 12.98
CA ASN A 148 -16.38 -0.79 12.00
C ASN A 148 -15.71 -0.70 10.62
N LEU A 149 -14.49 -0.15 10.52
CA LEU A 149 -13.71 -0.27 9.28
C LEU A 149 -13.11 -1.67 9.16
N VAL A 150 -13.17 -2.24 7.95
CA VAL A 150 -12.43 -3.45 7.58
C VAL A 150 -11.68 -3.18 6.28
N TYR A 151 -10.36 -3.13 6.37
CA TYR A 151 -9.47 -2.88 5.22
C TYR A 151 -8.48 -4.02 5.00
N SER A 152 -8.02 -4.10 3.76
CA SER A 152 -7.09 -5.09 3.24
C SER A 152 -5.99 -4.35 2.45
N PRO A 153 -4.93 -3.88 3.14
CA PRO A 153 -3.87 -3.10 2.52
C PRO A 153 -3.09 -3.96 1.53
N ASP A 154 -2.52 -3.36 0.49
CA ASP A 154 -1.86 -4.12 -0.57
C ASP A 154 -0.61 -4.85 -0.05
N VAL A 155 0.14 -4.19 0.84
CA VAL A 155 1.18 -4.80 1.67
C VAL A 155 1.05 -4.27 3.10
N SER A 156 1.32 -5.12 4.09
CA SER A 156 1.44 -4.67 5.48
C SER A 156 2.45 -5.46 6.29
N PHE A 157 2.89 -4.88 7.40
CA PHE A 157 3.89 -5.48 8.29
C PHE A 157 3.45 -5.40 9.75
N LYS A 158 3.60 -6.52 10.47
CA LYS A 158 3.47 -6.57 11.93
C LYS A 158 4.76 -7.04 12.55
N THR A 159 5.21 -6.39 13.63
CA THR A 159 6.28 -6.98 14.45
C THR A 159 5.82 -8.27 15.10
N HIS A 160 6.77 -9.11 15.53
CA HIS A 160 6.45 -10.32 16.30
C HIS A 160 5.61 -10.01 17.54
N ALA A 161 5.87 -8.90 18.23
CA ALA A 161 5.10 -8.49 19.41
C ALA A 161 3.61 -8.32 19.08
N ILE A 162 3.27 -7.53 18.05
CA ILE A 162 1.87 -7.30 17.65
C ILE A 162 1.24 -8.56 17.05
N TYR A 163 1.98 -9.29 16.22
CA TYR A 163 1.49 -10.55 15.65
C TYR A 163 1.14 -11.57 16.74
N ASN A 164 1.89 -11.60 17.85
CA ASN A 164 1.67 -12.54 18.94
C ASN A 164 0.49 -12.20 19.86
N LEU A 165 -0.09 -11.00 19.75
CA LEU A 165 -1.34 -10.66 20.44
C LEU A 165 -2.54 -11.46 19.89
N ASP A 166 -2.51 -11.86 18.63
CA ASP A 166 -3.57 -12.64 18.00
C ASP A 166 -3.50 -14.13 18.38
N LYS A 167 -4.62 -14.68 18.86
CA LYS A 167 -4.79 -16.13 19.07
C LYS A 167 -4.66 -16.88 17.74
N LEU A 168 -4.22 -18.14 17.79
CA LEU A 168 -4.03 -18.97 16.59
C LEU A 168 -5.28 -19.06 15.69
N ARG A 169 -6.47 -19.13 16.28
CA ARG A 169 -7.74 -19.13 15.53
C ARG A 169 -7.94 -17.86 14.71
N VAL A 170 -7.54 -16.70 15.24
CA VAL A 170 -7.60 -15.43 14.51
C VAL A 170 -6.61 -15.47 13.35
N LYS A 171 -5.35 -15.80 13.64
CA LYS A 171 -4.28 -15.91 12.63
C LYS A 171 -4.65 -16.82 11.44
N LYS A 172 -5.37 -17.91 11.68
CA LYS A 172 -5.75 -18.87 10.63
C LYS A 172 -7.00 -18.47 9.86
N ASN A 173 -8.05 -18.03 10.56
CA ASN A 173 -9.42 -18.07 10.01
C ASN A 173 -10.23 -16.78 10.19
N ASN A 174 -9.71 -15.77 10.90
CA ASN A 174 -10.49 -14.55 11.19
C ASN A 174 -9.72 -13.27 10.89
N ILE A 175 -10.48 -12.20 10.75
CA ILE A 175 -9.99 -10.83 10.69
C ILE A 175 -9.44 -10.44 12.06
N THR A 176 -8.22 -9.89 12.08
CA THR A 176 -7.56 -9.39 13.29
C THR A 176 -8.06 -7.98 13.63
N VAL A 177 -8.07 -7.64 14.93
CA VAL A 177 -8.38 -6.28 15.43
C VAL A 177 -7.13 -5.48 15.75
N HIS A 178 -5.95 -6.13 15.73
CA HIS A 178 -4.69 -5.45 15.96
C HIS A 178 -4.19 -4.90 14.61
N PRO A 179 -4.12 -3.57 14.40
CA PRO A 179 -3.63 -3.01 13.15
C PRO A 179 -2.16 -3.40 12.92
N PRO A 180 -1.69 -3.38 11.66
CA PRO A 180 -0.26 -3.46 11.37
C PRO A 180 0.46 -2.20 11.85
N GLN A 181 1.78 -2.22 11.95
CA GLN A 181 2.55 -1.01 12.21
C GLN A 181 2.91 -0.25 10.94
N TYR A 182 2.90 -0.94 9.80
CA TYR A 182 3.15 -0.34 8.51
C TYR A 182 2.20 -0.89 7.44
N VAL A 183 1.74 -0.01 6.55
CA VAL A 183 0.92 -0.34 5.39
C VAL A 183 1.47 0.31 4.12
N LEU A 184 1.29 -0.37 3.00
CA LEU A 184 1.49 0.20 1.68
C LEU A 184 0.25 -0.08 0.84
N GLU A 185 -0.26 0.97 0.20
CA GLU A 185 -1.36 0.93 -0.76
C GLU A 185 -0.83 1.34 -2.14
N VAL A 186 -1.33 0.66 -3.16
CA VAL A 186 -1.11 0.97 -4.57
C VAL A 186 -2.40 1.56 -5.12
N ALA A 187 -2.32 2.73 -5.76
CA ALA A 187 -3.45 3.33 -6.45
C ALA A 187 -3.76 2.53 -7.73
N SER A 188 -5.04 2.30 -8.01
CA SER A 188 -5.45 1.75 -9.31
C SER A 188 -5.38 2.84 -10.38
N TYR A 189 -5.23 2.42 -11.63
CA TYR A 189 -5.27 3.29 -12.81
C TYR A 189 -6.72 3.58 -13.25
N SER A 190 -7.72 2.94 -12.62
CA SER A 190 -9.12 3.20 -12.87
C SER A 190 -9.54 4.59 -12.38
N GLN A 191 -10.19 5.38 -13.25
CA GLN A 191 -10.77 6.68 -12.87
C GLN A 191 -11.79 6.62 -11.72
N LYS A 192 -12.33 5.42 -11.43
CA LYS A 192 -13.30 5.19 -10.35
C LYS A 192 -12.64 5.06 -8.98
N ASN A 193 -11.38 4.64 -8.94
CA ASN A 193 -10.59 4.53 -7.71
C ASN A 193 -9.73 5.79 -7.54
N LYS A 194 -10.43 6.91 -7.39
CA LYS A 194 -9.80 8.23 -7.30
C LYS A 194 -8.80 8.27 -6.14
N LEU A 195 -7.72 9.02 -6.36
CA LEU A 195 -6.64 9.20 -5.39
C LEU A 195 -7.13 9.64 -4.01
N ASP A 196 -8.15 10.49 -3.96
CA ASP A 196 -8.78 10.98 -2.72
C ASP A 196 -9.28 9.84 -1.83
N ILE A 197 -9.91 8.81 -2.40
CA ILE A 197 -10.39 7.61 -1.69
C ILE A 197 -9.21 6.87 -1.06
N LYS A 198 -8.11 6.71 -1.80
CA LYS A 198 -6.90 6.05 -1.29
C LYS A 198 -6.22 6.89 -0.20
N GLN A 199 -6.21 8.22 -0.33
CA GLN A 199 -5.72 9.12 0.71
C GLN A 199 -6.60 9.06 1.97
N GLU A 200 -7.92 8.97 1.82
CA GLU A 200 -8.88 8.74 2.91
C GLU A 200 -8.55 7.44 3.67
N LYS A 201 -8.21 6.34 2.96
CA LYS A 201 -7.73 5.10 3.63
C LYS A 201 -6.45 5.32 4.41
N MET A 202 -5.48 6.04 3.85
CA MET A 202 -4.22 6.27 4.55
C MET A 202 -4.43 7.04 5.85
N VAL A 203 -5.32 8.03 5.84
CA VAL A 203 -5.75 8.75 7.05
C VAL A 203 -6.38 7.81 8.06
N ASP A 204 -7.31 6.94 7.62
CA ASP A 204 -7.95 5.95 8.49
C ASP A 204 -6.92 4.96 9.08
N TRP A 205 -5.98 4.46 8.29
CA TRP A 205 -4.91 3.58 8.77
C TRP A 205 -4.09 4.21 9.89
N ILE A 206 -3.58 5.43 9.66
CA ILE A 206 -2.77 6.15 10.64
C ILE A 206 -3.59 6.48 11.89
N THR A 207 -4.84 6.94 11.71
CA THR A 207 -5.76 7.24 12.82
C THR A 207 -6.08 6.00 13.66
N ALA A 208 -6.14 4.82 13.03
CA ALA A 208 -6.35 3.56 13.72
C ALA A 208 -5.13 3.08 14.54
N GLY A 209 -3.98 3.72 14.37
CA GLY A 209 -2.76 3.43 15.14
C GLY A 209 -1.61 2.85 14.33
N VAL A 210 -1.74 2.72 13.00
CA VAL A 210 -0.59 2.41 12.13
C VAL A 210 0.44 3.54 12.26
N GLU A 211 1.72 3.19 12.41
CA GLU A 211 2.79 4.17 12.70
C GLU A 211 3.13 4.99 11.45
N SER A 212 3.30 4.30 10.32
CA SER A 212 3.62 4.90 9.03
C SER A 212 3.06 4.09 7.86
N GLY A 213 2.99 4.72 6.69
CA GLY A 213 2.58 4.01 5.49
C GLY A 213 2.87 4.78 4.21
N ILE A 214 2.72 4.08 3.10
CA ILE A 214 2.97 4.60 1.75
C ILE A 214 1.73 4.43 0.89
N LEU A 215 1.39 5.47 0.14
CA LEU A 215 0.50 5.36 -1.01
C LEU A 215 1.31 5.59 -2.29
N TYR A 216 1.43 4.55 -3.09
CA TYR A 216 2.07 4.60 -4.40
C TYR A 216 1.03 4.94 -5.46
N ASP A 217 1.18 6.09 -6.11
CA ASP A 217 0.30 6.59 -7.16
C ASP A 217 1.07 6.61 -8.49
N GLY A 218 1.15 5.44 -9.13
CA GLY A 218 1.86 5.26 -10.39
C GLY A 218 1.27 6.13 -11.52
N CYS A 219 -0.06 6.18 -11.62
CA CYS A 219 -0.76 6.99 -12.62
C CYS A 219 -0.53 8.49 -12.43
N GLY A 220 -0.60 8.98 -11.18
CA GLY A 220 -0.34 10.38 -10.85
C GLY A 220 1.15 10.74 -10.71
N GLY A 221 2.05 9.77 -10.88
CA GLY A 221 3.49 9.96 -10.80
C GLY A 221 3.97 10.40 -9.43
N LYS A 222 3.40 9.87 -8.34
CA LYS A 222 3.67 10.33 -6.98
C LYS A 222 3.76 9.17 -5.99
N VAL A 223 4.54 9.38 -4.94
CA VAL A 223 4.52 8.58 -3.73
C VAL A 223 4.16 9.48 -2.56
N TYR A 224 3.20 9.05 -1.74
CA TYR A 224 2.80 9.78 -0.55
C TYR A 224 3.24 9.00 0.69
N LEU A 225 4.03 9.64 1.54
CA LEU A 225 4.41 9.12 2.84
C LEU A 225 3.42 9.62 3.89
N TYR A 226 2.97 8.74 4.78
CA TYR A 226 2.05 9.05 5.88
C TYR A 226 2.62 8.58 7.20
N CYS A 227 2.41 9.35 8.28
CA CYS A 227 2.76 8.93 9.64
C CYS A 227 1.84 9.57 10.69
N ARG A 228 1.91 9.03 11.91
CA ARG A 228 1.32 9.68 13.07
C ARG A 228 2.08 10.94 13.44
N SER A 229 1.37 12.07 13.51
CA SER A 229 1.98 13.38 13.80
C SER A 229 2.70 13.42 15.16
N ASN A 230 2.21 12.69 16.15
CA ASN A 230 2.79 12.66 17.51
C ASN A 230 4.12 11.90 17.61
N MET A 231 4.54 11.23 16.54
CA MET A 231 5.86 10.60 16.45
C MET A 231 6.91 11.54 15.83
N LEU A 232 6.50 12.72 15.38
CA LEU A 232 7.37 13.80 14.95
C LEU A 232 7.73 14.68 16.16
N ILE A 233 9.01 15.05 16.29
CA ILE A 233 9.45 16.09 17.22
C ILE A 233 9.70 17.34 16.39
N ASN A 234 8.98 18.44 16.66
CA ASN A 234 9.04 19.68 15.86
C ASN A 234 8.85 19.43 14.34
N GLN A 235 7.90 18.56 13.98
CA GLN A 235 7.63 18.14 12.58
C GLN A 235 8.82 17.44 11.88
N GLN A 236 9.75 16.90 12.65
CA GLN A 236 10.92 16.17 12.17
C GLN A 236 11.08 14.82 12.86
N HIS A 237 11.66 13.87 12.15
CA HIS A 237 12.09 12.61 12.74
C HIS A 237 13.27 12.88 13.71
N PRO A 238 13.25 12.37 14.95
CA PRO A 238 14.22 12.75 15.99
C PRO A 238 15.66 12.32 15.67
N ASN A 239 15.84 11.27 14.87
CA ASN A 239 17.14 10.65 14.64
C ASN A 239 17.73 10.89 13.24
N VAL A 240 17.25 11.91 12.50
CA VAL A 240 17.72 12.11 11.11
C VAL A 240 19.24 12.31 11.05
N GLN A 241 19.81 13.14 11.93
CA GLN A 241 21.24 13.38 11.93
C GLN A 241 22.04 12.10 12.23
N GLY A 242 21.57 11.29 13.19
CA GLY A 242 22.20 10.00 13.51
C GLY A 242 22.14 9.02 12.35
N GLN A 243 21.01 8.96 11.63
CA GLN A 243 20.84 8.12 10.44
C GLN A 243 21.72 8.58 9.28
N LEU A 244 21.78 9.89 9.02
CA LEU A 244 22.68 10.47 8.01
C LEU A 244 24.14 10.14 8.31
N ASN A 245 24.57 10.36 9.56
CA ASN A 245 25.93 10.05 9.98
C ASN A 245 26.22 8.55 9.84
N GLY A 246 25.28 7.68 10.21
CA GLY A 246 25.39 6.23 10.07
C GLY A 246 25.58 5.79 8.63
N ILE A 247 24.74 6.29 7.71
CA ILE A 247 24.84 5.99 6.27
C ILE A 247 26.14 6.53 5.68
N ASN A 248 26.53 7.76 6.02
CA ASN A 248 27.77 8.33 5.52
C ASN A 248 28.98 7.51 5.98
N ASN A 249 28.99 7.05 7.23
CA ASN A 249 30.04 6.18 7.74
C ASN A 249 30.07 4.83 7.00
N GLU A 250 28.90 4.23 6.74
CA GLU A 250 28.78 2.99 5.96
C GLU A 250 29.31 3.16 4.54
N ILE A 251 28.96 4.26 3.86
CA ILE A 251 29.46 4.62 2.53
C ILE A 251 30.98 4.76 2.54
N VAL A 252 31.55 5.51 3.49
CA VAL A 252 33.00 5.73 3.59
C VAL A 252 33.74 4.41 3.81
N GLN A 253 33.22 3.55 4.70
CA GLN A 253 33.81 2.23 4.95
C GLN A 253 33.76 1.35 3.69
N LEU A 254 32.64 1.31 2.98
CA LEU A 254 32.48 0.57 1.72
C LEU A 254 33.44 1.07 0.64
N GLN A 255 33.54 2.39 0.47
CA GLN A 255 34.47 3.00 -0.48
C GLN A 255 35.93 2.66 -0.15
N GLN A 256 36.31 2.65 1.12
CA GLN A 256 37.65 2.26 1.54
C GLN A 256 37.92 0.77 1.26
N ARG A 257 36.94 -0.11 1.51
CA ARG A 257 37.05 -1.54 1.16
C ARG A 257 37.22 -1.75 -0.34
N ILE A 258 36.40 -1.08 -1.16
CA ILE A 258 36.49 -1.10 -2.63
C ILE A 258 37.88 -0.64 -3.08
N PHE A 259 38.35 0.49 -2.58
CA PHE A 259 39.67 1.04 -2.92
C PHE A 259 40.80 0.05 -2.56
N ASN A 260 40.80 -0.48 -1.34
CA ASN A 260 41.83 -1.43 -0.91
C ASN A 260 41.86 -2.70 -1.78
N ARG A 261 40.69 -3.24 -2.13
CA ARG A 261 40.58 -4.41 -3.01
C ARG A 261 41.05 -4.11 -4.43
N GLN A 262 40.70 -2.94 -4.97
CA GLN A 262 41.21 -2.50 -6.27
C GLN A 262 42.73 -2.36 -6.27
N GLN A 263 43.32 -1.74 -5.24
CA GLN A 263 44.78 -1.64 -5.10
C GLN A 263 45.44 -3.02 -4.99
N ARG A 264 44.82 -3.96 -4.26
CA ARG A 264 45.36 -5.32 -4.18
C ARG A 264 45.28 -6.08 -5.50
N LEU A 265 44.22 -5.87 -6.28
CA LEU A 265 44.10 -6.45 -7.63
C LEU A 265 45.06 -5.83 -8.65
N LEU A 266 45.49 -4.58 -8.46
CA LEU A 266 46.53 -3.95 -9.28
C LEU A 266 47.94 -4.50 -8.97
N ASN A 267 48.16 -4.98 -7.74
CA ASN A 267 49.41 -5.62 -7.33
C ASN A 267 49.19 -7.07 -6.91
N THR A 268 49.15 -7.96 -7.89
CA THR A 268 48.89 -9.39 -7.70
C THR A 268 50.09 -10.19 -7.20
N ILE A 269 51.24 -9.55 -6.93
CA ILE A 269 52.42 -10.24 -6.41
C ILE A 269 52.06 -10.96 -5.11
N GLY A 270 52.34 -12.26 -5.08
CA GLY A 270 52.08 -13.15 -3.94
C GLY A 270 50.61 -13.58 -3.79
N LEU A 271 49.74 -13.34 -4.78
CA LEU A 271 48.39 -13.91 -4.82
C LEU A 271 48.34 -15.16 -5.68
N LEU A 272 47.59 -16.16 -5.23
CA LEU A 272 47.19 -17.29 -6.06
C LEU A 272 45.99 -16.93 -6.95
N PRO A 273 45.73 -17.67 -8.03
CA PRO A 273 44.55 -17.45 -8.88
C PRO A 273 43.22 -17.43 -8.10
N ASP A 274 43.08 -18.30 -7.10
CA ASP A 274 41.87 -18.36 -6.27
C ASP A 274 41.70 -17.10 -5.39
N ASP A 275 42.80 -16.53 -4.88
CA ASP A 275 42.75 -15.28 -4.11
C ASP A 275 42.31 -14.10 -4.99
N ILE A 276 42.77 -14.08 -6.25
CA ILE A 276 42.35 -13.06 -7.22
C ILE A 276 40.85 -13.18 -7.50
N LEU A 277 40.35 -14.40 -7.69
CA LEU A 277 38.93 -14.65 -7.93
C LEU A 277 38.07 -14.26 -6.71
N ASP A 278 38.50 -14.58 -5.50
CA ASP A 278 37.81 -14.17 -4.27
C ASP A 278 37.79 -12.65 -4.12
N LEU A 279 38.93 -11.97 -4.33
CA LEU A 279 39.00 -10.51 -4.29
C LEU A 279 38.09 -9.85 -5.33
N GLN A 280 38.04 -10.38 -6.55
CA GLN A 280 37.11 -9.90 -7.58
C GLN A 280 35.66 -10.09 -7.16
N THR A 281 35.33 -11.25 -6.59
CA THR A 281 33.98 -11.57 -6.10
C THR A 281 33.57 -10.60 -5.00
N GLN A 282 34.44 -10.37 -4.01
CA GLN A 282 34.18 -9.43 -2.91
C GLN A 282 34.10 -7.98 -3.39
N LEU A 283 34.95 -7.57 -4.34
CA LEU A 283 34.88 -6.24 -4.94
C LEU A 283 33.53 -6.02 -5.61
N ASN A 284 33.06 -6.99 -6.39
CA ASN A 284 31.73 -6.93 -7.02
C ASN A 284 30.62 -6.86 -5.98
N GLN A 285 30.73 -7.60 -4.87
CA GLN A 285 29.76 -7.56 -3.77
C GLN A 285 29.72 -6.18 -3.08
N ASP A 286 30.87 -5.60 -2.71
CA ASP A 286 30.91 -4.27 -2.09
C ASP A 286 30.36 -3.20 -3.05
N GLN A 287 30.70 -3.27 -4.34
CA GLN A 287 30.17 -2.34 -5.35
C GLN A 287 28.64 -2.44 -5.44
N GLN A 288 28.09 -3.66 -5.44
CA GLN A 288 26.65 -3.88 -5.41
C GLN A 288 26.00 -3.40 -4.10
N GLU A 289 26.69 -3.51 -2.96
CA GLU A 289 26.21 -3.01 -1.66
C GLU A 289 26.20 -1.47 -1.59
N LEU A 290 27.16 -0.81 -2.25
CA LEU A 290 27.26 0.65 -2.29
C LEU A 290 26.13 1.30 -3.08
N VAL A 291 25.72 0.71 -4.21
CA VAL A 291 24.66 1.26 -5.09
C VAL A 291 23.40 1.69 -4.32
N PRO A 292 22.76 0.84 -3.50
CA PRO A 292 21.55 1.23 -2.80
C PRO A 292 21.76 2.25 -1.68
N LEU A 293 22.98 2.46 -1.18
CA LEU A 293 23.26 3.51 -0.18
C LEU A 293 23.34 4.91 -0.79
N GLN A 294 23.61 4.99 -2.10
CA GLN A 294 23.67 6.25 -2.85
C GLN A 294 22.28 6.71 -3.33
N TRP A 295 21.24 5.90 -3.12
CA TRP A 295 19.87 6.29 -3.44
C TRP A 295 19.43 7.52 -2.63
N PRO A 296 18.55 8.36 -3.19
CA PRO A 296 17.90 9.42 -2.43
C PRO A 296 17.34 8.94 -1.09
N GLN A 297 17.76 9.62 -0.03
CA GLN A 297 17.35 9.36 1.35
C GLN A 297 16.12 10.22 1.68
N PHE A 298 15.00 9.58 1.98
CA PHE A 298 13.77 10.26 2.35
C PHE A 298 13.49 10.10 3.83
N TYR A 299 13.50 11.23 4.52
CA TYR A 299 13.16 11.33 5.94
C TYR A 299 11.77 11.93 6.11
N TYR A 300 11.12 11.57 7.21
CA TYR A 300 9.86 12.17 7.67
C TYR A 300 10.12 13.56 8.27
N GLN A 301 10.69 14.45 7.47
CA GLN A 301 10.93 15.86 7.77
C GLN A 301 10.00 16.71 6.92
N ASN A 302 9.58 17.85 7.49
CA ASN A 302 8.69 18.81 6.83
C ASN A 302 7.39 18.13 6.38
N MET A 303 6.87 17.24 7.22
CA MET A 303 5.59 16.58 6.99
C MET A 303 4.47 17.58 7.24
N ASN A 304 3.49 17.64 6.36
CA ASN A 304 2.32 18.52 6.50
C ASN A 304 1.20 17.77 7.21
N PRO A 305 0.48 18.40 8.16
CA PRO A 305 -0.72 17.80 8.71
C PRO A 305 -1.76 17.61 7.59
N VAL A 306 -2.48 16.49 7.61
CA VAL A 306 -3.61 16.29 6.69
C VAL A 306 -4.76 17.20 7.13
N PRO A 307 -5.37 18.01 6.22
CA PRO A 307 -6.51 18.86 6.56
C PRO A 307 -7.64 18.06 7.23
N GLY A 308 -8.15 18.54 8.36
CA GLY A 308 -9.19 17.85 9.14
C GLY A 308 -8.70 16.69 10.01
N HIS A 309 -7.42 16.29 9.90
CA HIS A 309 -6.86 15.14 10.61
C HIS A 309 -5.49 15.49 11.24
N PRO A 310 -5.45 16.31 12.30
CA PRO A 310 -4.19 16.81 12.87
C PRO A 310 -3.28 15.70 13.43
N GLY A 311 -3.84 14.53 13.76
CA GLY A 311 -3.07 13.35 14.19
C GLY A 311 -2.34 12.62 13.06
N VAL A 312 -2.57 13.01 11.80
CA VAL A 312 -1.97 12.42 10.61
C VAL A 312 -1.16 13.47 9.88
N SER A 313 0.09 13.14 9.54
CA SER A 313 0.95 13.97 8.71
C SER A 313 1.37 13.23 7.45
N PHE A 314 1.53 13.96 6.35
CA PHE A 314 1.91 13.40 5.06
C PHE A 314 2.92 14.27 4.30
N ARG A 315 3.61 13.66 3.34
CA ARG A 315 4.46 14.35 2.37
C ARG A 315 4.40 13.64 1.02
N THR A 316 4.50 14.41 -0.05
CA THR A 316 4.54 13.89 -1.42
C THR A 316 5.97 13.89 -1.95
N ILE A 317 6.30 12.83 -2.69
CA ILE A 317 7.54 12.65 -3.44
C ILE A 317 7.14 12.47 -4.92
N PRO A 318 7.60 13.32 -5.84
CA PRO A 318 7.34 13.12 -7.26
C PRO A 318 8.14 11.93 -7.81
N LEU A 319 7.51 11.12 -8.65
CA LEU A 319 8.18 10.18 -9.54
C LEU A 319 8.65 10.97 -10.77
N TRP A 320 9.90 10.76 -11.20
CA TRP A 320 10.48 11.48 -12.34
C TRP A 320 10.02 10.92 -13.69
N LEU A 321 8.70 10.93 -13.94
CA LEU A 321 8.12 10.39 -15.18
C LEU A 321 8.56 11.16 -16.44
N ASN A 322 9.01 12.41 -16.28
CA ASN A 322 9.16 13.35 -17.39
C ASN A 322 10.54 13.32 -18.07
N GLN A 323 11.52 12.60 -17.52
CA GLN A 323 12.90 12.63 -18.06
C GLN A 323 13.26 11.39 -18.86
N ASN A 324 12.61 10.25 -18.60
CA ASN A 324 12.72 9.05 -19.42
C ASN A 324 11.59 8.08 -19.01
N PRO A 325 10.70 7.64 -19.94
CA PRO A 325 9.57 6.77 -19.62
C PRO A 325 9.97 5.40 -19.06
N GLN A 326 11.24 4.99 -19.19
CA GLN A 326 11.78 3.79 -18.52
C GLN A 326 12.21 4.01 -17.07
N TYR A 327 12.17 5.25 -16.56
CA TYR A 327 12.62 5.58 -15.21
C TYR A 327 11.41 5.65 -14.27
N HIS A 328 11.30 4.61 -13.47
CA HIS A 328 10.26 4.34 -12.47
C HIS A 328 10.30 5.28 -11.23
N GLY A 329 10.92 6.46 -11.37
CA GLY A 329 11.27 7.36 -10.26
C GLY A 329 12.56 6.96 -9.54
N PRO A 330 13.04 7.79 -8.59
CA PRO A 330 14.24 7.47 -7.83
C PRO A 330 13.99 6.26 -6.93
N ASN A 331 14.88 5.27 -7.00
CA ASN A 331 14.99 4.31 -5.91
C ASN A 331 15.18 5.08 -4.60
N MET A 332 14.55 4.62 -3.53
CA MET A 332 14.46 5.41 -2.31
C MET A 332 14.78 4.59 -1.08
N ILE A 333 15.50 5.19 -0.16
CA ILE A 333 15.60 4.70 1.21
C ILE A 333 14.68 5.56 2.06
N ILE A 334 13.72 4.91 2.69
CA ILE A 334 12.74 5.56 3.54
C ILE A 334 13.16 5.33 4.98
N HIS A 335 13.58 6.43 5.62
CA HIS A 335 13.83 6.46 7.06
C HIS A 335 12.51 6.70 7.77
N CYS A 336 11.68 5.66 7.75
CA CYS A 336 10.37 5.67 8.37
C CYS A 336 10.46 6.02 9.86
N ILE A 337 9.46 6.76 10.31
CA ILE A 337 9.05 6.74 11.71
C ILE A 337 8.53 5.33 12.03
N GLY A 338 9.01 4.78 13.13
CA GLY A 338 8.55 3.49 13.65
C GLY A 338 9.36 2.30 13.15
N VAL A 339 8.72 1.14 13.09
CA VAL A 339 9.39 -0.17 12.96
C VAL A 339 9.98 -0.45 11.57
N THR A 340 9.60 0.29 10.53
CA THR A 340 10.09 0.11 9.15
C THR A 340 11.21 1.07 8.76
N ASN A 341 11.93 1.62 9.75
CA ASN A 341 13.05 2.51 9.49
C ASN A 341 14.12 1.84 8.59
N GLY A 342 14.60 2.57 7.58
CA GLY A 342 15.60 2.09 6.62
C GLY A 342 15.03 1.14 5.54
N LEU A 343 13.71 1.12 5.34
CA LEU A 343 13.09 0.38 4.24
C LEU A 343 13.59 0.94 2.91
N LYS A 344 14.20 0.08 2.09
CA LYS A 344 14.67 0.42 0.74
C LYS A 344 13.63 -0.02 -0.28
N LEU A 345 13.17 0.90 -1.12
CA LEU A 345 12.29 0.63 -2.24
C LEU A 345 13.04 0.88 -3.55
N ASN A 346 13.33 -0.20 -4.26
CA ASN A 346 13.79 -0.18 -5.63
C ASN A 346 12.59 0.06 -6.54
N LEU A 347 12.33 1.33 -6.86
CA LEU A 347 11.23 1.68 -7.75
C LEU A 347 11.53 1.24 -9.18
N SER A 348 12.80 1.08 -9.56
CA SER A 348 13.20 0.64 -10.91
C SER A 348 12.76 -0.79 -11.27
N THR A 349 12.16 -1.55 -10.35
CA THR A 349 11.59 -2.88 -10.63
C THR A 349 10.06 -2.86 -10.70
N ILE A 350 9.42 -1.75 -10.34
CA ILE A 350 7.97 -1.60 -10.27
C ILE A 350 7.43 -1.26 -11.68
N PRO A 351 6.59 -2.10 -12.31
CA PRO A 351 6.08 -1.83 -13.66
C PRO A 351 5.20 -0.58 -13.69
N MET A 352 5.21 0.19 -14.78
CA MET A 352 4.47 1.46 -14.90
C MET A 352 3.43 1.47 -16.02
N ASP A 353 3.54 0.52 -16.96
CA ASP A 353 2.76 0.36 -18.19
C ASP A 353 2.35 -1.10 -18.44
#